data_AF-A0A962WEM7-F1
#
_entry.id   AF-A0A962WEM7-F1
#
_cell.length_a   1.000
_cell.length_b   1.000
_cell.length_c   1.000
_cell.angle_alpha   90.00
_cell.angle_beta   90.00
_cell.angle_gamma   90.00
#
_symmetry.space_group_name_H-M   'P 1'
#
loop_
_entity.id
_entity.type
_entity.pdbx_description
1 polymer ?
#
loop_
_entity_poly.entity_id
_entity_poly.type
_entity_poly.pdbx_seq_one_letter_code
_entity_poly.pdbx_strand_id
1 'polypeptide(L)'
;SRGLKSAAQLAKNHAHGERITYMGGCRCDECRAANTAYERERQKARKEGDWNGIVSAAKARRHILNLSEQGVGRSAVSAASDVSRSIISEIRSGSRKRIRARTERSILAVTIDMASDHALIEAAPTWRLINALLDEGYTKTELARRLGHKTHALQIGKDQVTARVAATVKRLYERLMSWDDEGQQQAAAQNSERRRTSQRFNRARV
;
A
#
# COMPACT_ATOMS: atom_id res chain seq x y z
N SER A 1 25.03 -38.96 0.76
CA SER A 1 24.53 -37.62 1.09
C SER A 1 25.45 -36.57 0.46
N ARG A 2 24.97 -35.73 -0.47
CA ARG A 2 25.78 -34.60 -0.98
C ARG A 2 25.70 -33.45 0.02
N GLY A 3 26.46 -33.56 1.11
CA GLY A 3 26.69 -32.44 2.02
C GLY A 3 27.36 -31.28 1.28
N LEU A 4 27.13 -30.06 1.76
CA LEU A 4 27.84 -28.88 1.26
C LEU A 4 29.35 -29.09 1.44
N LYS A 5 30.13 -28.91 0.37
CA LYS A 5 31.60 -28.98 0.43
C LYS A 5 32.13 -27.88 1.35
N SER A 6 33.17 -28.18 2.13
CA SER A 6 33.82 -27.18 2.97
C SER A 6 34.56 -26.13 2.14
N ALA A 7 34.80 -24.94 2.70
CA ALA A 7 35.57 -23.90 2.03
C ALA A 7 36.98 -24.39 1.63
N ALA A 8 37.61 -25.22 2.47
CA ALA A 8 38.91 -25.84 2.16
C ALA A 8 38.84 -26.82 0.98
N GLN A 9 37.75 -27.59 0.86
CA GLN A 9 37.55 -28.50 -0.29
C GLN A 9 37.28 -27.74 -1.58
N LEU A 10 36.54 -26.64 -1.52
CA LEU A 10 36.27 -25.79 -2.67
C LEU A 10 37.56 -25.09 -3.13
N ALA A 11 38.34 -24.55 -2.21
CA ALA A 11 39.58 -23.81 -2.50
C ALA A 11 40.62 -24.61 -3.31
N LYS A 12 40.62 -25.94 -3.24
CA LYS A 12 41.61 -26.79 -3.94
C LYS A 12 41.65 -26.58 -5.46
N ASN A 13 40.54 -26.13 -6.05
CA ASN A 13 40.40 -25.97 -7.49
C ASN A 13 40.45 -24.49 -7.94
N HIS A 14 40.87 -23.58 -7.06
CA HIS A 14 40.90 -22.14 -7.31
C HIS A 14 42.31 -21.58 -7.23
N ALA A 15 42.57 -20.48 -7.94
CA ALA A 15 43.86 -19.83 -7.93
C ALA A 15 44.10 -19.04 -6.62
N HIS A 16 45.38 -18.81 -6.31
CA HIS A 16 45.73 -17.79 -5.32
C HIS A 16 45.28 -16.39 -5.81
N GLY A 17 45.02 -15.48 -4.88
CA GLY A 17 44.40 -14.18 -5.21
C GLY A 17 42.87 -14.21 -5.31
N GLU A 18 42.22 -15.34 -5.04
CA GLU A 18 40.77 -15.41 -4.87
C GLU A 18 40.34 -15.46 -3.39
N ARG A 19 39.15 -14.96 -3.06
CA ARG A 19 38.64 -15.01 -1.68
C ARG A 19 38.41 -16.43 -1.17
N ILE A 20 37.97 -17.34 -2.05
CA ILE A 20 37.66 -18.72 -1.66
C ILE A 20 38.92 -19.46 -1.18
N THR A 21 40.09 -19.18 -1.74
CA THR A 21 41.36 -19.77 -1.30
C THR A 21 41.83 -19.22 0.04
N TYR A 22 41.57 -17.94 0.33
CA TYR A 22 41.73 -17.40 1.69
C TYR A 22 40.81 -18.09 2.72
N MET A 23 39.52 -18.24 2.39
CA MET A 23 38.56 -18.94 3.26
C MET A 23 38.92 -20.41 3.46
N GLY A 24 39.54 -21.04 2.46
CA GLY A 24 40.05 -22.41 2.53
C GLY A 24 41.30 -22.59 3.38
N GLY A 25 41.92 -21.50 3.83
CA GLY A 25 43.05 -21.52 4.78
C GLY A 25 44.33 -20.88 4.27
N CYS A 26 44.44 -20.51 3.00
CA CYS A 26 45.64 -19.86 2.48
C CYS A 26 45.85 -18.48 3.12
N ARG A 27 47.11 -18.12 3.38
CA ARG A 27 47.51 -16.85 3.98
C ARG A 27 48.60 -16.12 3.17
N CYS A 28 48.80 -16.44 1.89
CA CYS A 28 49.72 -15.66 1.05
C CYS A 28 49.20 -14.23 0.83
N ASP A 29 50.07 -13.34 0.34
CA ASP A 29 49.76 -11.92 0.19
C ASP A 29 48.63 -11.66 -0.81
N GLU A 30 48.60 -12.40 -1.92
CA GLU A 30 47.52 -12.30 -2.92
C GLU A 30 46.15 -12.67 -2.31
N CYS A 31 46.08 -13.78 -1.55
CA CYS A 31 44.84 -14.19 -0.88
C CYS A 31 44.42 -13.22 0.24
N ARG A 32 45.38 -12.65 0.99
CA ARG A 32 45.12 -11.59 1.98
C ARG A 32 44.59 -10.32 1.32
N ALA A 33 45.18 -9.91 0.19
CA ALA A 33 44.75 -8.77 -0.60
C ALA A 33 43.32 -8.97 -1.13
N ALA A 34 43.03 -10.15 -1.68
CA ALA A 34 41.70 -10.51 -2.17
C ALA A 34 40.63 -10.46 -1.07
N ASN A 35 40.91 -11.03 0.11
CA ASN A 35 39.98 -10.95 1.25
C ASN A 35 39.80 -9.50 1.73
N THR A 36 40.88 -8.71 1.75
CA THR A 36 40.81 -7.30 2.14
C THR A 36 39.99 -6.47 1.16
N ALA A 37 40.16 -6.67 -0.14
CA ALA A 37 39.36 -6.03 -1.18
C ALA A 37 37.87 -6.36 -1.01
N TYR A 38 37.53 -7.64 -0.83
CA TYR A 38 36.17 -8.07 -0.56
C TYR A 38 35.58 -7.43 0.71
N GLU A 39 36.29 -7.43 1.84
CA GLU A 39 35.76 -6.83 3.06
C GLU A 39 35.61 -5.31 2.92
N ARG A 40 36.51 -4.61 2.19
CA ARG A 40 36.34 -3.18 1.88
C ARG A 40 35.08 -2.92 1.06
N GLU A 41 34.88 -3.67 -0.03
CA GLU A 41 33.67 -3.58 -0.86
C GLU A 41 32.41 -3.89 -0.05
N ARG A 42 32.45 -4.92 0.80
CA ARG A 42 31.35 -5.31 1.67
C ARG A 42 31.03 -4.23 2.70
N GLN A 43 32.04 -3.58 3.29
CA GLN A 43 31.82 -2.47 4.22
C GLN A 43 31.27 -1.23 3.50
N LYS A 44 31.75 -0.96 2.29
CA LYS A 44 31.20 0.10 1.42
C LYS A 44 29.72 -0.15 1.12
N ALA A 45 29.37 -1.34 0.64
CA ALA A 45 27.99 -1.74 0.35
C ALA A 45 27.09 -1.64 1.59
N ARG A 46 27.59 -2.00 2.78
CA ARG A 46 26.86 -1.81 4.05
C ARG A 46 26.62 -0.34 4.37
N LYS A 47 27.63 0.51 4.18
CA LYS A 47 27.52 1.97 4.37
C LYS A 47 26.51 2.58 3.39
N GLU A 48 26.44 2.04 2.18
CA GLU A 48 25.49 2.41 1.12
C GLU A 48 24.08 1.80 1.32
N GLY A 49 23.85 1.04 2.40
CA GLY A 49 22.53 0.53 2.77
C GLY A 49 22.22 -0.88 2.30
N ASP A 50 23.16 -1.60 1.68
CA ASP A 50 23.02 -3.02 1.32
C ASP A 50 23.25 -3.96 2.53
N TRP A 51 23.31 -3.41 3.74
CA TRP A 51 23.28 -4.22 4.93
C TRP A 51 21.91 -4.93 5.03
N ASN A 52 21.94 -6.27 5.08
CA ASN A 52 20.77 -7.14 5.12
C ASN A 52 20.68 -7.97 6.41
N GLY A 53 21.11 -7.39 7.54
CA GLY A 53 21.03 -8.04 8.85
C GLY A 53 19.60 -8.07 9.42
N ILE A 54 19.45 -8.63 10.61
CA ILE A 54 18.16 -8.73 11.28
C ILE A 54 17.87 -7.46 12.10
N VAL A 55 16.74 -6.81 11.81
CA VAL A 55 16.24 -5.57 12.44
C VAL A 55 14.90 -5.78 13.13
N SER A 56 14.49 -4.80 13.93
CA SER A 56 13.14 -4.74 14.50
C SER A 56 12.09 -4.54 13.41
N ALA A 57 10.96 -5.23 13.49
CA ALA A 57 9.85 -5.07 12.56
C ALA A 57 8.94 -3.86 12.87
N ALA A 58 9.25 -3.08 13.91
CA ALA A 58 8.36 -2.04 14.44
C ALA A 58 8.01 -0.94 13.41
N LYS A 59 8.98 -0.48 12.61
CA LYS A 59 8.73 0.55 11.58
C LYS A 59 7.86 0.01 10.46
N ALA A 60 8.20 -1.19 9.95
CA ALA A 60 7.39 -1.88 8.95
C ALA A 60 5.96 -2.11 9.42
N ARG A 61 5.76 -2.54 10.68
CA ARG A 61 4.43 -2.73 11.26
C ARG A 61 3.62 -1.42 11.28
N ARG A 62 4.22 -0.33 11.78
CA ARG A 62 3.56 0.98 11.81
C ARG A 62 3.18 1.44 10.40
N HIS A 63 4.06 1.23 9.43
CA HIS A 63 3.80 1.59 8.03
C HIS A 63 2.64 0.78 7.43
N ILE A 64 2.61 -0.53 7.65
CA ILE A 64 1.50 -1.40 7.20
C ILE A 64 0.16 -0.95 7.81
N LEU A 65 0.15 -0.56 9.09
CA LEU A 65 -1.07 -0.07 9.74
C LEU A 65 -1.52 1.27 9.16
N ASN A 66 -0.59 2.21 8.93
CA ASN A 66 -0.88 3.48 8.29
C ASN A 66 -1.42 3.30 6.86
N LEU A 67 -0.81 2.42 6.07
CA LEU A 67 -1.30 2.04 4.74
C LEU A 67 -2.72 1.45 4.81
N SER A 68 -3.00 0.62 5.81
CA SER A 68 -4.32 0.03 6.03
C SER A 68 -5.39 1.07 6.37
N GLU A 69 -5.05 2.10 7.14
CA GLU A 69 -5.96 3.23 7.44
C GLU A 69 -6.31 4.01 6.17
N GLN A 70 -5.38 4.05 5.22
CA GLN A 70 -5.53 4.68 3.91
C GLN A 70 -6.13 3.74 2.85
N GLY A 71 -6.61 2.56 3.26
CA GLY A 71 -7.29 1.59 2.39
C GLY A 71 -6.38 0.63 1.64
N VAL A 72 -5.07 0.66 1.86
CA VAL A 72 -4.11 -0.27 1.25
C VAL A 72 -4.01 -1.53 2.10
N GLY A 73 -4.69 -2.59 1.64
CA GLY A 73 -4.75 -3.88 2.33
C GLY A 73 -3.46 -4.72 2.22
N ARG A 74 -3.38 -5.78 3.03
CA ARG A 74 -2.22 -6.70 3.11
C ARG A 74 -1.82 -7.29 1.75
N SER A 75 -2.80 -7.59 0.88
CA SER A 75 -2.56 -8.15 -0.44
C SER A 75 -1.86 -7.16 -1.38
N ALA A 76 -2.26 -5.87 -1.34
CA ALA A 76 -1.60 -4.82 -2.10
C ALA A 76 -0.16 -4.58 -1.62
N VAL A 77 0.05 -4.53 -0.29
CA VAL A 77 1.40 -4.40 0.28
C VAL A 77 2.28 -5.58 -0.13
N SER A 78 1.74 -6.80 -0.09
CA SER A 78 2.47 -8.01 -0.49
C SER A 78 2.91 -7.95 -1.96
N ALA A 79 2.00 -7.57 -2.86
CA ALA A 79 2.29 -7.44 -4.28
C ALA A 79 3.33 -6.35 -4.57
N ALA A 80 3.23 -5.18 -3.90
CA ALA A 80 4.12 -4.05 -4.14
C ALA A 80 5.53 -4.22 -3.52
N SER A 81 5.65 -4.98 -2.42
CA SER A 81 6.93 -5.15 -1.70
C SER A 81 7.69 -6.44 -2.05
N ASP A 82 7.10 -7.34 -2.84
CA ASP A 82 7.60 -8.71 -3.08
C ASP A 82 7.84 -9.50 -1.76
N VAL A 83 7.00 -9.22 -0.75
CA VAL A 83 7.00 -9.92 0.54
C VAL A 83 5.74 -10.75 0.64
N SER A 84 5.87 -12.01 1.08
CA SER A 84 4.73 -12.92 1.14
C SER A 84 3.62 -12.43 2.07
N ARG A 85 2.37 -12.71 1.70
CA ARG A 85 1.18 -12.35 2.51
C ARG A 85 1.25 -12.85 3.95
N SER A 86 1.81 -14.05 4.17
CA SER A 86 1.99 -14.60 5.53
C SER A 86 2.90 -13.71 6.36
N ILE A 87 4.06 -13.33 5.82
CA ILE A 87 5.02 -12.46 6.51
C ILE A 87 4.41 -11.09 6.80
N ILE A 88 3.70 -10.49 5.83
CA ILE A 88 2.99 -9.22 6.04
C ILE A 88 1.95 -9.35 7.16
N SER A 89 1.21 -10.46 7.21
CA SER A 89 0.21 -10.73 8.24
C SER A 89 0.84 -10.86 9.64
N GLU A 90 1.96 -11.59 9.76
CA GLU A 90 2.69 -11.76 11.01
C GLU A 90 3.33 -10.46 11.52
N ILE A 91 3.85 -9.63 10.61
CA ILE A 91 4.39 -8.31 10.96
C ILE A 91 3.26 -7.41 11.47
N ARG A 92 2.12 -7.39 10.78
CA ARG A 92 0.96 -6.59 11.16
C ARG A 92 0.40 -6.99 12.53
N SER A 93 0.20 -8.28 12.76
CA SER A 93 -0.29 -8.79 14.05
C SER A 93 0.73 -8.57 15.19
N GLY A 94 2.01 -8.41 14.85
CA GLY A 94 3.10 -8.25 15.81
C GLY A 94 3.70 -9.58 16.28
N SER A 95 3.26 -10.72 15.72
CA SER A 95 3.87 -12.03 16.01
C SER A 95 5.30 -12.11 15.48
N ARG A 96 5.61 -11.42 14.37
CA ARG A 96 6.96 -11.32 13.83
C ARG A 96 7.65 -10.01 14.23
N LYS A 97 8.49 -10.09 15.25
CA LYS A 97 9.22 -8.93 15.82
C LYS A 97 10.55 -8.61 15.14
N ARG A 98 11.12 -9.57 14.40
CA ARG A 98 12.45 -9.46 13.77
C ARG A 98 12.39 -9.85 12.29
N ILE A 99 12.92 -9.00 11.43
CA ILE A 99 12.92 -9.16 9.97
C ILE A 99 14.27 -8.79 9.37
N ARG A 100 14.52 -9.15 8.11
CA ARG A 100 15.71 -8.69 7.39
C ARG A 100 15.58 -7.21 7.05
N ALA A 101 16.68 -6.46 7.10
CA ALA A 101 16.70 -5.05 6.75
C ALA A 101 16.24 -4.77 5.31
N ARG A 102 16.51 -5.68 4.37
CA ARG A 102 15.96 -5.60 3.01
C ARG A 102 14.43 -5.69 3.01
N THR A 103 13.85 -6.61 3.79
CA THR A 103 12.39 -6.74 3.92
C THR A 103 11.77 -5.49 4.54
N GLU A 104 12.40 -4.91 5.57
CA GLU A 104 11.94 -3.64 6.15
C GLU A 104 11.93 -2.53 5.09
N ARG A 105 13.03 -2.37 4.33
CA ARG A 105 13.14 -1.39 3.25
C ARG A 105 12.07 -1.59 2.17
N SER A 106 11.86 -2.82 1.70
CA SER A 106 10.83 -3.13 0.69
C SER A 106 9.42 -2.77 1.18
N ILE A 107 9.10 -3.02 2.44
CA ILE A 107 7.79 -2.66 3.02
C ILE A 107 7.66 -1.13 3.12
N LEU A 108 8.69 -0.45 3.61
CA LEU A 108 8.69 1.01 3.77
C LEU A 108 8.64 1.76 2.43
N ALA A 109 9.09 1.14 1.34
CA ALA A 109 9.01 1.71 0.00
C ALA A 109 7.60 1.65 -0.60
N VAL A 110 6.67 0.87 -0.04
CA VAL A 110 5.29 0.79 -0.55
C VAL A 110 4.54 2.09 -0.26
N THR A 111 4.03 2.71 -1.32
CA THR A 111 3.14 3.86 -1.25
C THR A 111 1.71 3.47 -1.67
N ILE A 112 0.78 4.42 -1.56
CA ILE A 112 -0.64 4.21 -1.89
C ILE A 112 -0.84 4.05 -3.40
N ASP A 113 -0.12 4.84 -4.19
CA ASP A 113 -0.12 4.82 -5.65
C ASP A 113 0.46 3.53 -6.25
N MET A 114 1.35 2.85 -5.51
CA MET A 114 1.92 1.56 -5.92
C MET A 114 0.96 0.38 -5.77
N ALA A 115 -0.22 0.56 -5.16
CA ALA A 115 -1.24 -0.47 -5.14
C ALA A 115 -1.77 -0.69 -6.56
N SER A 116 -1.38 -1.81 -7.19
CA SER A 116 -1.87 -2.20 -8.52
C SER A 116 -3.38 -2.06 -8.62
N ASP A 117 -3.88 -1.50 -9.73
CA ASP A 117 -5.31 -1.36 -10.04
C ASP A 117 -6.13 -2.64 -9.77
N HIS A 118 -5.52 -3.81 -9.95
CA HIS A 118 -6.15 -5.11 -9.79
C HIS A 118 -5.94 -5.72 -8.39
N ALA A 119 -5.12 -5.11 -7.54
CA ALA A 119 -4.90 -5.57 -6.18
C ALA A 119 -6.21 -5.54 -5.40
N LEU A 120 -6.53 -6.66 -4.74
CA LEU A 120 -7.65 -6.72 -3.81
C LEU A 120 -7.27 -5.99 -2.51
N ILE A 121 -8.10 -5.04 -2.13
CA ILE A 121 -7.99 -4.25 -0.89
C ILE A 121 -9.28 -4.38 -0.08
N GLU A 122 -9.20 -4.05 1.21
CA GLU A 122 -10.35 -4.08 2.12
C GLU A 122 -11.47 -3.17 1.60
N ALA A 123 -12.69 -3.70 1.51
CA ALA A 123 -13.83 -2.97 0.96
C ALA A 123 -14.45 -1.97 1.95
N ALA A 124 -14.17 -2.08 3.24
CA ALA A 124 -14.80 -1.27 4.28
C ALA A 124 -14.68 0.26 4.07
N PRO A 125 -13.52 0.83 3.66
CA PRO A 125 -13.42 2.25 3.33
C PRO A 125 -14.28 2.63 2.11
N THR A 126 -14.36 1.77 1.10
CA THR A 126 -15.21 1.98 -0.09
C THR A 126 -16.69 2.00 0.29
N TRP A 127 -17.12 1.06 1.15
CA TRP A 127 -18.51 1.03 1.64
C TRP A 127 -18.87 2.24 2.52
N ARG A 128 -17.92 2.81 3.27
CA ARG A 128 -18.16 4.07 4.01
C ARG A 128 -18.57 5.22 3.06
N LEU A 129 -17.89 5.36 1.92
CA LEU A 129 -18.22 6.38 0.93
C LEU A 129 -19.56 6.10 0.24
N ILE A 130 -19.84 4.83 -0.08
CA ILE A 130 -21.13 4.43 -0.68
C ILE A 130 -22.27 4.72 0.29
N ASN A 131 -22.14 4.32 1.55
CA ASN A 131 -23.17 4.53 2.57
C ASN A 131 -23.41 6.03 2.79
N ALA A 132 -22.37 6.86 2.84
CA ALA A 132 -22.53 8.31 2.89
C ALA A 132 -23.39 8.84 1.72
N LEU A 133 -23.15 8.37 0.49
CA LEU A 133 -24.00 8.75 -0.65
C LEU A 133 -25.44 8.22 -0.52
N LEU A 134 -25.64 7.02 0.03
CA LEU A 134 -26.98 6.50 0.28
C LEU A 134 -27.73 7.35 1.32
N ASP A 135 -27.02 7.81 2.36
CA ASP A 135 -27.55 8.66 3.41
C ASP A 135 -27.94 10.06 2.87
N GLU A 136 -27.19 10.58 1.89
CA GLU A 136 -27.54 11.80 1.12
C GLU A 136 -28.69 11.59 0.11
N GLY A 137 -29.30 10.40 0.07
CA GLY A 137 -30.49 10.11 -0.73
C GLY A 137 -30.22 9.57 -2.14
N TYR A 138 -28.97 9.27 -2.49
CA TYR A 138 -28.68 8.57 -3.74
C TYR A 138 -29.15 7.11 -3.65
N THR A 139 -29.69 6.57 -4.76
CA THR A 139 -30.11 5.16 -4.80
C THR A 139 -28.97 4.26 -5.29
N LYS A 140 -28.98 2.99 -4.86
CA LYS A 140 -28.02 1.98 -5.34
C LYS A 140 -28.00 1.84 -6.87
N THR A 141 -29.18 1.93 -7.48
CA THR A 141 -29.35 1.91 -8.93
C THR A 141 -28.66 3.08 -9.62
N GLU A 142 -28.83 4.28 -9.05
CA GLU A 142 -28.21 5.49 -9.58
C GLU A 142 -26.68 5.45 -9.44
N LEU A 143 -26.19 4.99 -8.30
CA LEU A 143 -24.75 4.80 -8.08
C LEU A 143 -24.17 3.76 -9.05
N ALA A 144 -24.84 2.62 -9.26
CA ALA A 144 -24.40 1.60 -10.23
C ALA A 144 -24.30 2.17 -11.65
N ARG A 145 -25.31 2.94 -12.08
CA ARG A 145 -25.32 3.63 -13.37
C ARG A 145 -24.16 4.63 -13.51
N ARG A 146 -23.93 5.47 -12.49
CA ARG A 146 -22.83 6.45 -12.47
C ARG A 146 -21.44 5.82 -12.42
N LEU A 147 -21.32 4.61 -11.86
CA LEU A 147 -20.10 3.80 -11.86
C LEU A 147 -19.90 3.04 -13.18
N GLY A 148 -20.82 3.14 -14.14
CA GLY A 148 -20.73 2.47 -15.44
C GLY A 148 -21.04 0.98 -15.39
N HIS A 149 -21.73 0.50 -14.35
CA HIS A 149 -22.23 -0.87 -14.31
C HIS A 149 -23.36 -1.06 -15.32
N LYS A 150 -23.36 -2.20 -16.01
CA LYS A 150 -24.42 -2.57 -16.97
C LYS A 150 -25.71 -3.02 -16.29
N THR A 151 -25.65 -3.33 -15.00
CA THR A 151 -26.79 -3.78 -14.19
C THR A 151 -27.13 -2.74 -13.13
N HIS A 152 -28.36 -2.80 -12.61
CA HIS A 152 -28.84 -1.89 -11.55
C HIS A 152 -28.26 -2.21 -10.16
N ALA A 153 -27.45 -3.26 -10.04
CA ALA A 153 -26.85 -3.68 -8.77
C ALA A 153 -25.41 -3.18 -8.65
N LEU A 154 -25.06 -2.64 -7.47
CA LEU A 154 -23.67 -2.34 -7.11
C LEU A 154 -22.87 -3.65 -7.07
N GLN A 155 -22.07 -3.91 -8.11
CA GLN A 155 -21.20 -5.08 -8.23
C GLN A 155 -19.91 -4.87 -7.42
N ILE A 156 -20.07 -4.58 -6.13
CA ILE A 156 -18.97 -4.25 -5.21
C ILE A 156 -18.93 -5.31 -4.13
N GLY A 157 -17.77 -5.96 -3.97
CA GLY A 157 -17.55 -6.98 -2.95
C GLY A 157 -17.71 -6.42 -1.54
N LYS A 158 -18.21 -7.25 -0.61
CA LYS A 158 -18.45 -6.84 0.79
C LYS A 158 -17.16 -6.73 1.60
N ASP A 159 -16.24 -7.68 1.40
CA ASP A 159 -15.01 -7.77 2.19
C ASP A 159 -13.80 -7.21 1.43
N GLN A 160 -13.75 -7.41 0.11
CA GLN A 160 -12.64 -6.98 -0.74
C GLN A 160 -13.14 -6.38 -2.06
N VAL A 161 -12.41 -5.37 -2.55
CA VAL A 161 -12.61 -4.74 -3.86
C VAL A 161 -11.26 -4.56 -4.53
N THR A 162 -11.22 -4.39 -5.86
CA THR A 162 -9.96 -4.00 -6.50
C THR A 162 -9.64 -2.54 -6.19
N ALA A 163 -8.35 -2.19 -6.14
CA ALA A 163 -7.89 -0.82 -5.94
C ALA A 163 -8.52 0.15 -6.97
N ARG A 164 -8.69 -0.30 -8.22
CA ARG A 164 -9.39 0.45 -9.27
C ARG A 164 -10.84 0.77 -8.91
N VAL A 165 -11.59 -0.20 -8.39
CA VAL A 165 -12.99 0.01 -7.97
C VAL A 165 -13.05 1.02 -6.84
N ALA A 166 -12.20 0.88 -5.82
CA ALA A 166 -12.15 1.82 -4.70
C ALA A 166 -11.82 3.25 -5.15
N ALA A 167 -10.82 3.42 -6.03
CA ALA A 167 -10.46 4.71 -6.58
C ALA A 167 -11.60 5.32 -7.43
N THR A 168 -12.33 4.48 -8.16
CA THR A 168 -13.48 4.92 -8.97
C THR A 168 -14.64 5.40 -8.09
N VAL A 169 -14.94 4.68 -7.00
CA VAL A 169 -15.94 5.11 -6.01
C VAL A 169 -15.50 6.40 -5.31
N LYS A 170 -14.23 6.52 -4.93
CA LYS A 170 -13.69 7.75 -4.30
C LYS A 170 -13.88 8.97 -5.21
N ARG A 171 -13.51 8.86 -6.49
CA ARG A 171 -13.74 9.94 -7.47
C ARG A 171 -15.22 10.27 -7.67
N LEU A 172 -16.10 9.26 -7.65
CA LEU A 172 -17.54 9.50 -7.74
C LEU A 172 -18.04 10.26 -6.51
N TYR A 173 -17.63 9.84 -5.32
CA TYR A 173 -17.96 10.52 -4.07
C TYR A 173 -17.49 11.98 -4.09
N GLU A 174 -16.22 12.22 -4.38
CA GLU A 174 -15.65 13.58 -4.47
C GLU A 174 -16.41 14.44 -5.48
N ARG A 175 -16.76 13.88 -6.64
CA ARG A 175 -17.56 14.59 -7.65
C ARG A 175 -18.98 14.87 -7.21
N LEU A 176 -19.62 13.99 -6.44
CA LEU A 176 -21.01 14.23 -6.01
C LEU A 176 -21.08 15.24 -4.87
N MET A 177 -20.15 15.14 -3.93
CA MET A 177 -20.11 15.99 -2.74
C MET A 177 -19.46 17.35 -2.96
N SER A 178 -18.65 17.53 -4.01
CA SER A 178 -18.11 18.86 -4.37
C SER A 178 -19.12 19.79 -5.04
N TRP A 179 -20.27 19.27 -5.51
CA TRP A 179 -21.30 20.07 -6.18
C TRP A 179 -22.41 20.55 -5.23
N ASP A 180 -22.45 20.02 -4.00
CA ASP A 180 -23.46 20.38 -3.03
C ASP A 180 -23.21 21.77 -2.38
N ASP A 181 -22.01 22.35 -2.48
CA ASP A 181 -21.77 23.71 -2.01
C ASP A 181 -22.48 24.78 -2.87
N GLU A 182 -22.56 24.60 -4.20
CA GLU A 182 -23.23 25.56 -5.10
C GLU A 182 -24.74 25.30 -5.21
N GLY A 183 -25.16 24.03 -5.23
CA GLY A 183 -26.56 23.64 -5.33
C GLY A 183 -27.39 24.01 -4.10
N GLN A 184 -26.80 23.89 -2.90
CA GLN A 184 -27.49 24.25 -1.65
C GLN A 184 -27.65 25.77 -1.48
N GLN A 185 -26.68 26.58 -1.93
CA GLN A 185 -26.77 28.05 -1.90
C GLN A 185 -27.85 28.59 -2.85
N GLN A 186 -27.94 28.02 -4.07
CA GLN A 186 -28.96 28.43 -5.05
C GLN A 186 -30.36 27.96 -4.65
N ALA A 187 -30.50 26.74 -4.11
CA ALA A 187 -31.77 26.24 -3.59
C ALA A 187 -32.25 27.05 -2.36
N ALA A 188 -31.34 27.43 -1.44
CA ALA A 188 -31.66 28.29 -0.31
C ALA A 188 -32.08 29.71 -0.74
N ALA A 189 -31.38 30.29 -1.72
CA ALA A 189 -31.71 31.61 -2.28
C ALA A 189 -33.11 31.63 -2.92
N GLN A 190 -33.41 30.65 -3.79
CA GLN A 190 -34.71 30.56 -4.48
C GLN A 190 -35.88 30.30 -3.51
N ASN A 191 -35.66 29.51 -2.45
CA ASN A 191 -36.70 29.23 -1.46
C ASN A 191 -36.96 30.45 -0.55
N SER A 192 -35.94 31.28 -0.28
CA SER A 192 -36.09 32.56 0.42
C SER A 192 -36.84 33.60 -0.42
N GLU A 193 -36.58 33.65 -1.73
CA GLU A 193 -37.25 34.52 -2.70
C GLU A 193 -38.74 34.18 -2.80
N ARG A 194 -39.07 32.89 -2.93
CA ARG A 194 -40.46 32.37 -2.98
C ARG A 194 -41.24 32.64 -1.70
N ARG A 195 -40.60 32.57 -0.53
CA ARG A 195 -41.22 32.92 0.76
C ARG A 195 -41.53 34.42 0.85
N ARG A 196 -40.61 35.28 0.37
CA ARG A 196 -40.81 36.73 0.31
C ARG A 196 -41.92 37.13 -0.67
N THR A 197 -41.99 36.53 -1.86
CA THR A 197 -43.07 36.82 -2.83
C THR A 197 -44.43 36.35 -2.32
N SER A 198 -44.50 35.15 -1.73
CA SER A 198 -45.75 34.61 -1.15
C SER A 198 -46.27 35.44 0.03
N GLN A 199 -45.39 35.95 0.90
CA GLN A 199 -45.76 36.86 2.00
C GLN A 199 -46.23 38.23 1.49
N ARG A 200 -45.68 38.73 0.38
CA ARG A 200 -46.06 40.00 -0.24
C ARG A 200 -47.43 39.93 -0.93
N PHE A 201 -47.76 38.78 -1.53
CA PHE A 201 -49.08 38.52 -2.11
C PHE A 201 -50.20 38.39 -1.06
N ASN A 202 -49.93 37.74 0.09
CA ASN A 202 -50.92 37.61 1.17
C ASN A 202 -51.21 38.92 1.91
N ARG A 203 -50.32 39.93 1.84
CA ARG A 203 -50.49 41.24 2.49
C ARG A 203 -51.27 42.25 1.65
N ALA A 204 -51.51 41.98 0.37
CA ALA A 204 -52.25 42.85 -0.56
C ALA A 204 -53.73 42.44 -0.72
N ARG A 205 -54.20 41.48 0.07
CA ARG A 205 -55.54 40.87 -0.02
C ARG A 205 -56.40 41.09 1.24
N VAL A 206 -55.98 42.01 2.11
CA VAL A 206 -56.70 42.55 3.28
C VAL A 206 -56.88 44.03 3.05
#